data_AF-A0A1I7JU55-F1
#
_entry.id   AF-A0A1I7JU55-F1
#
_cell.length_a   1.000
_cell.length_b   1.000
_cell.length_c   1.000
_cell.angle_alpha   90.00
_cell.angle_beta   90.00
_cell.angle_gamma   90.00
#
_symmetry.space_group_name_H-M   'P 1'
#
loop_
_entity.id
_entity.type
_entity.pdbx_description
1 polymer ?
#
loop_
_entity_poly.entity_id
_entity_poly.type
_entity_poly.pdbx_seq_one_letter_code
_entity_poly.pdbx_strand_id
1 'polypeptide(L)'
;MGKVTNASDLMVRPFSELSISEQAAVLKARFDEETSIPGTQKIKTKGSIGEEYGLSGSSVGRLLKLNDLIDPLKDMLDRGTLYTKVAIQLAFLPENEQQMVYEVAKETGTKLTVDMAIRLRSHTGTLTDGFVRRYLRKEPIKKKCYKVPGRIIEKYFQGMDPNQVDNIVEQALEAWFRKGAADV
;
A
#
# COMPACT_ATOMS: atom_id res chain seq x y z
N MET A 1 0.65 18.03 -20.97
CA MET A 1 -0.67 17.74 -21.54
C MET A 1 -1.01 16.27 -21.27
N GLY A 2 -1.82 15.99 -20.24
CA GLY A 2 -2.44 14.67 -20.09
C GLY A 2 -3.63 14.60 -21.05
N LYS A 3 -3.66 13.62 -21.95
CA LYS A 3 -4.84 13.38 -22.77
C LYS A 3 -5.91 12.83 -21.83
N VAL A 4 -6.97 13.60 -21.60
CA VAL A 4 -8.19 13.07 -20.98
C VAL A 4 -8.84 12.19 -22.03
N THR A 5 -8.50 10.90 -22.03
CA THR A 5 -9.15 9.91 -22.89
C THR A 5 -10.55 9.65 -22.34
N ASN A 6 -11.56 9.95 -23.16
CA ASN A 6 -12.96 9.71 -22.84
C ASN A 6 -13.21 8.19 -22.78
N ALA A 7 -14.05 7.72 -21.85
CA ALA A 7 -14.44 6.31 -21.72
C ALA A 7 -14.98 5.72 -23.04
N SER A 8 -15.59 6.55 -23.89
CA SER A 8 -16.04 6.16 -25.24
C SER A 8 -14.89 5.79 -26.19
N ASP A 9 -13.73 6.46 -26.10
CA ASP A 9 -12.56 6.15 -26.95
C ASP A 9 -11.87 4.85 -26.54
N LEU A 10 -11.96 4.48 -25.27
CA LEU A 10 -11.38 3.25 -24.74
C LEU A 10 -12.15 1.99 -25.16
N MET A 11 -13.44 2.11 -25.49
CA MET A 11 -14.27 0.97 -25.94
C MET A 11 -14.05 0.56 -27.40
N VAL A 12 -13.34 1.37 -28.20
CA VAL A 12 -13.08 1.07 -29.63
C VAL A 12 -11.85 0.18 -29.82
N ARG A 13 -10.92 0.19 -28.85
CA ARG A 13 -9.72 -0.65 -28.86
C ARG A 13 -9.99 -2.00 -28.21
N PRO A 14 -9.37 -3.09 -28.68
CA PRO A 14 -9.50 -4.39 -28.01
C PRO A 14 -8.91 -4.30 -26.59
N PHE A 15 -9.62 -4.87 -25.62
CA PHE A 15 -9.26 -4.79 -24.19
C PHE A 15 -7.81 -5.25 -23.90
N SER A 16 -7.31 -6.22 -24.66
CA SER A 16 -5.93 -6.74 -24.56
C SER A 16 -4.85 -5.74 -24.98
N GLU A 17 -5.19 -4.72 -25.77
CA GLU A 17 -4.26 -3.67 -26.19
C GLU A 17 -4.27 -2.46 -25.27
N LEU A 18 -5.23 -2.37 -24.34
CA LEU A 18 -5.34 -1.29 -23.37
C LEU A 18 -4.23 -1.39 -22.31
N SER A 19 -3.76 -0.24 -21.82
CA SER A 19 -2.88 -0.19 -20.65
C SER A 19 -3.57 -0.78 -19.42
N ILE A 20 -2.81 -1.11 -18.38
CA ILE A 20 -3.39 -1.71 -17.17
C ILE A 20 -4.35 -0.72 -16.49
N SER A 21 -4.00 0.57 -16.46
CA SER A 21 -4.89 1.60 -15.92
C SER A 21 -6.14 1.80 -16.79
N GLU A 22 -6.02 1.73 -18.12
CA GLU A 22 -7.15 1.78 -19.06
C GLU A 22 -8.10 0.59 -18.86
N GLN A 23 -7.56 -0.64 -18.76
CA GLN A 23 -8.34 -1.85 -18.46
C GLN A 23 -9.10 -1.73 -17.14
N ALA A 24 -8.44 -1.20 -16.10
CA ALA A 24 -9.06 -0.96 -14.80
C ALA A 24 -10.22 0.04 -14.89
N ALA A 25 -10.07 1.11 -15.66
CA ALA A 25 -11.09 2.12 -15.87
C ALA A 25 -12.30 1.59 -16.65
N VAL A 26 -12.07 0.82 -17.73
CA VAL A 26 -13.14 0.17 -18.51
C VAL A 26 -13.95 -0.78 -17.62
N LEU A 27 -13.28 -1.60 -16.81
CA LEU A 27 -13.98 -2.48 -15.88
C LEU A 27 -14.80 -1.68 -14.88
N LYS A 28 -14.25 -0.62 -14.28
CA LYS A 28 -14.99 0.22 -13.33
C LYS A 28 -16.26 0.81 -13.96
N ALA A 29 -16.15 1.41 -15.14
CA ALA A 29 -17.29 1.97 -15.86
C ALA A 29 -18.38 0.91 -16.11
N ARG A 30 -17.98 -0.32 -16.48
CA ARG A 30 -18.93 -1.41 -16.71
C ARG A 30 -19.62 -1.89 -15.43
N PHE A 31 -18.93 -1.90 -14.29
CA PHE A 31 -19.57 -2.18 -12.99
C PHE A 31 -20.57 -1.11 -12.62
N ASP A 32 -20.20 0.17 -12.77
CA ASP A 32 -21.05 1.30 -12.41
C ASP A 32 -22.34 1.29 -13.25
N GLU A 33 -22.22 1.04 -14.57
CA GLU A 33 -23.36 0.89 -15.49
C GLU A 33 -24.32 -0.23 -15.04
N GLU A 34 -23.80 -1.43 -14.77
CA GLU A 34 -24.63 -2.58 -14.37
C GLU A 34 -25.28 -2.38 -12.99
N THR A 35 -24.65 -1.65 -12.07
CA THR A 35 -25.26 -1.31 -10.77
C THR A 35 -26.32 -0.23 -10.84
N SER A 36 -26.35 0.55 -11.93
CA SER A 36 -27.28 1.67 -12.10
C SER A 36 -28.64 1.27 -12.72
N ILE A 37 -28.82 0.03 -13.21
CA ILE A 37 -30.05 -0.41 -13.91
C ILE A 37 -31.13 -0.83 -12.89
N PRO A 38 -32.24 -0.08 -12.72
CA PRO A 38 -33.28 -0.43 -11.76
C PRO A 38 -34.13 -1.61 -12.26
N GLY A 39 -34.33 -2.63 -11.42
CA GLY A 39 -35.29 -3.72 -11.68
C GLY A 39 -34.71 -4.99 -12.30
N THR A 40 -33.47 -4.99 -12.79
CA THR A 40 -32.74 -6.21 -13.14
C THR A 40 -31.77 -6.56 -12.01
N GLN A 41 -32.24 -7.27 -10.98
CA GLN A 41 -31.35 -7.91 -10.00
C GLN A 41 -30.65 -9.14 -10.61
N LYS A 42 -30.09 -9.03 -11.82
CA LYS A 42 -28.97 -9.89 -12.19
C LYS A 42 -27.75 -9.19 -11.61
N ILE A 43 -27.44 -9.50 -10.35
CA ILE A 43 -26.15 -9.16 -9.74
C ILE A 43 -25.10 -9.91 -10.57
N LYS A 44 -24.66 -9.31 -11.67
CA LYS A 44 -23.54 -9.82 -12.44
C LYS A 44 -22.34 -9.76 -11.51
N THR A 45 -21.90 -10.94 -11.08
CA THR A 45 -20.75 -11.06 -10.20
C THR A 45 -19.49 -10.62 -10.94
N LYS A 46 -18.40 -10.35 -10.20
CA LYS A 46 -17.10 -10.06 -10.80
C LYS A 46 -16.62 -11.14 -11.78
N GLY A 47 -17.08 -12.38 -11.60
CA GLY A 47 -16.83 -13.46 -12.55
C GLY A 47 -17.50 -13.22 -13.90
N SER A 48 -18.81 -12.95 -13.91
CA SER A 48 -19.56 -12.76 -15.16
C SER A 48 -19.08 -11.58 -16.00
N ILE A 49 -18.70 -10.45 -15.38
CA ILE A 49 -18.11 -9.31 -16.11
C ILE A 49 -16.72 -9.68 -16.62
N GLY A 50 -15.95 -10.45 -15.85
CA GLY A 50 -14.61 -10.89 -16.25
C GLY A 50 -14.62 -11.81 -17.47
N GLU A 51 -15.60 -12.71 -17.57
CA GLU A 51 -15.73 -13.64 -18.69
C GLU A 51 -15.82 -12.93 -20.05
N GLU A 52 -16.48 -11.77 -20.13
CA GLU A 52 -16.55 -10.93 -21.35
C GLU A 52 -15.16 -10.50 -21.86
N TYR A 53 -14.16 -10.47 -20.97
CA TYR A 53 -12.79 -10.07 -21.26
C TYR A 53 -11.79 -11.23 -21.08
N GLY A 54 -12.25 -12.47 -20.90
CA GLY A 54 -11.38 -13.63 -20.64
C GLY A 54 -10.66 -13.61 -19.28
N LEU A 55 -11.22 -12.89 -18.30
CA LEU A 55 -10.64 -12.71 -16.97
C LEU A 55 -11.39 -13.49 -15.89
N SER A 56 -10.64 -14.03 -14.94
CA SER A 56 -11.23 -14.56 -13.71
C SER A 56 -11.74 -13.43 -12.81
N GLY A 57 -12.76 -13.71 -11.98
CA GLY A 57 -13.28 -12.73 -11.02
C GLY A 57 -12.21 -12.17 -10.06
N SER A 58 -11.18 -12.96 -9.72
CA SER A 58 -10.03 -12.48 -8.94
C SER A 58 -9.17 -11.47 -9.70
N SER A 59 -9.02 -11.64 -11.02
CA SER A 59 -8.27 -10.72 -11.88
C SER A 59 -9.02 -9.40 -12.03
N VAL A 60 -10.34 -9.47 -12.25
CA VAL A 60 -11.24 -8.31 -12.24
C VAL A 60 -11.14 -7.56 -10.91
N GLY A 61 -11.18 -8.26 -9.78
CA GLY A 61 -11.04 -7.65 -8.46
C GLY A 61 -9.72 -6.87 -8.28
N ARG A 62 -8.61 -7.40 -8.81
CA ARG A 62 -7.31 -6.72 -8.78
C ARG A 62 -7.29 -5.49 -9.68
N LEU A 63 -7.82 -5.59 -10.90
CA LEU A 63 -7.90 -4.46 -11.83
C LEU A 63 -8.78 -3.35 -11.27
N LEU A 64 -9.96 -3.68 -10.73
CA LEU A 64 -10.83 -2.71 -10.06
C LEU A 64 -10.08 -1.98 -8.95
N LYS A 65 -9.30 -2.70 -8.14
CA LYS A 65 -8.54 -2.11 -7.04
C LYS A 65 -7.46 -1.13 -7.53
N LEU A 66 -6.90 -1.33 -8.72
CA LEU A 66 -5.90 -0.41 -9.30
C LEU A 66 -6.49 0.96 -9.67
N ASN A 67 -7.82 1.12 -9.75
CA ASN A 67 -8.43 2.44 -9.92
C ASN A 67 -8.15 3.38 -8.73
N ASP A 68 -7.88 2.83 -7.55
CA ASP A 68 -7.58 3.57 -6.33
C ASP A 68 -6.13 4.09 -6.30
N LEU A 69 -5.31 3.78 -7.31
CA LEU A 69 -3.99 4.36 -7.43
C LEU A 69 -4.06 5.84 -7.80
N ILE A 70 -3.17 6.63 -7.20
CA ILE A 70 -2.91 7.99 -7.67
C ILE A 70 -2.34 8.00 -9.09
N ASP A 71 -2.63 9.05 -9.84
CA ASP A 71 -2.24 9.19 -11.25
C ASP A 71 -0.73 9.00 -11.48
N PRO A 72 0.19 9.54 -10.65
CA PRO A 72 1.62 9.30 -10.84
C PRO A 72 2.02 7.82 -10.77
N LEU A 73 1.35 7.02 -9.93
CA LEU A 73 1.61 5.58 -9.82
C LEU A 73 0.97 4.78 -10.97
N LYS A 74 -0.20 5.19 -11.47
CA LYS A 74 -0.81 4.63 -12.70
C LYS A 74 0.10 4.84 -13.90
N ASP A 75 0.63 6.04 -14.03
CA ASP A 75 1.61 6.42 -15.03
C ASP A 75 2.87 5.52 -14.98
N MET A 76 3.39 5.27 -13.78
CA MET A 76 4.54 4.39 -13.61
C MET A 76 4.22 2.92 -13.94
N LEU A 77 3.00 2.48 -13.63
CA LEU A 77 2.50 1.13 -13.92
C LEU A 77 2.39 0.90 -15.43
N ASP A 78 1.79 1.85 -16.14
CA ASP A 78 1.60 1.75 -17.60
C ASP A 78 2.92 1.84 -18.37
N ARG A 79 3.90 2.60 -17.86
CA ARG A 79 5.27 2.61 -18.39
C ARG A 79 6.09 1.35 -18.03
N GLY A 80 5.55 0.43 -17.23
CA GLY A 80 6.26 -0.77 -16.77
C GLY A 80 7.35 -0.52 -15.73
N THR A 81 7.46 0.70 -15.21
CA THR A 81 8.44 1.08 -14.17
C THR A 81 7.98 0.67 -12.77
N LEU A 82 6.67 0.49 -12.58
CA LEU A 82 6.06 -0.07 -11.37
C LEU A 82 5.40 -1.41 -11.71
N TYR A 83 5.84 -2.49 -11.09
CA TYR A 83 5.24 -3.80 -11.34
C TYR A 83 3.82 -3.89 -10.78
N THR A 84 2.91 -4.54 -11.50
CA THR A 84 1.49 -4.70 -11.12
C THR A 84 1.32 -5.25 -9.71
N LYS A 85 2.14 -6.22 -9.29
CA LYS A 85 2.07 -6.78 -7.92
C LYS A 85 2.38 -5.72 -6.84
N VAL A 86 3.26 -4.78 -7.12
CA VAL A 86 3.59 -3.67 -6.21
C VAL A 86 2.46 -2.64 -6.24
N ALA A 87 2.00 -2.27 -7.43
CA ALA A 87 0.91 -1.32 -7.65
C ALA A 87 -0.37 -1.76 -6.91
N ILE A 88 -0.73 -3.04 -6.97
CA ILE A 88 -1.88 -3.59 -6.23
C ILE A 88 -1.74 -3.36 -4.72
N GLN A 89 -0.55 -3.56 -4.14
CA GLN A 89 -0.34 -3.34 -2.70
C GLN A 89 -0.48 -1.86 -2.32
N LEU A 90 0.08 -0.97 -3.14
CA LEU A 90 0.00 0.48 -2.92
C LEU A 90 -1.43 1.01 -3.06
N ALA A 91 -2.25 0.42 -3.94
CA ALA A 91 -3.64 0.80 -4.10
C ALA A 91 -4.50 0.56 -2.84
N PHE A 92 -4.03 -0.26 -1.89
CA PHE A 92 -4.69 -0.43 -0.59
C PHE A 92 -4.34 0.68 0.41
N LEU A 93 -3.36 1.53 0.11
CA LEU A 93 -3.06 2.70 0.93
C LEU A 93 -4.05 3.84 0.61
N PRO A 94 -4.44 4.66 1.59
CA PRO A 94 -5.06 5.96 1.38
C PRO A 94 -4.26 6.82 0.41
N GLU A 95 -4.96 7.69 -0.31
CA GLU A 95 -4.38 8.57 -1.34
C GLU A 95 -3.18 9.40 -0.81
N ASN A 96 -3.31 9.98 0.38
CA ASN A 96 -2.23 10.76 1.01
C ASN A 96 -0.97 9.92 1.30
N GLU A 97 -1.14 8.65 1.70
CA GLU A 97 -0.04 7.74 1.96
C GLU A 97 0.61 7.27 0.65
N GLN A 98 -0.18 7.04 -0.40
CA GLN A 98 0.34 6.76 -1.74
C GLN A 98 1.21 7.91 -2.25
N GLN A 99 0.75 9.16 -2.08
CA GLN A 99 1.50 10.34 -2.47
C GLN A 99 2.84 10.42 -1.72
N MET A 100 2.82 10.19 -0.42
CA MET A 100 4.04 10.18 0.40
C MET A 100 5.04 9.11 -0.06
N VAL A 101 4.57 7.89 -0.33
CA VAL A 101 5.41 6.81 -0.87
C VAL A 101 6.00 7.18 -2.22
N TYR A 102 5.19 7.77 -3.11
CA TYR A 102 5.63 8.22 -4.42
C TYR A 102 6.72 9.30 -4.31
N GLU A 103 6.52 10.35 -3.52
CA GLU A 103 7.49 11.43 -3.37
C GLU A 103 8.81 10.95 -2.77
N VAL A 104 8.78 10.12 -1.71
CA VAL A 104 10.00 9.58 -1.11
C VAL A 104 10.72 8.63 -2.09
N ALA A 105 10.00 7.78 -2.82
CA ALA A 105 10.60 6.89 -3.80
C ALA A 105 11.28 7.68 -4.93
N LYS A 106 10.64 8.76 -5.39
CA LYS A 106 11.16 9.67 -6.42
C LYS A 106 12.40 10.43 -5.93
N GLU A 107 12.33 11.03 -4.74
CA GLU A 107 13.44 11.78 -4.12
C GLU A 107 14.68 10.89 -3.92
N THR A 108 14.47 9.65 -3.47
CA THR A 108 15.57 8.72 -3.16
C THR A 108 16.02 7.88 -4.37
N GLY A 109 15.33 7.97 -5.51
CA GLY A 109 15.58 7.08 -6.66
C GLY A 109 15.34 5.60 -6.35
N THR A 110 14.47 5.30 -5.39
CA THR A 110 14.23 3.92 -4.93
C THR A 110 13.22 3.21 -5.82
N LYS A 111 13.63 2.06 -6.39
CA LYS A 111 12.69 1.15 -7.07
C LYS A 111 11.83 0.42 -6.03
N LEU A 112 10.52 0.65 -6.07
CA LEU A 112 9.56 0.02 -5.17
C LEU A 112 9.49 -1.50 -5.41
N THR A 113 9.65 -2.27 -4.34
CA THR A 113 9.57 -3.74 -4.36
C THR A 113 8.28 -4.22 -3.70
N VAL A 114 7.92 -5.49 -3.94
CA VAL A 114 6.72 -6.08 -3.33
C VAL A 114 6.85 -6.12 -1.81
N ASP A 115 8.03 -6.46 -1.27
CA ASP A 115 8.26 -6.51 0.18
C ASP A 115 8.17 -5.13 0.84
N MET A 116 8.67 -4.08 0.17
CA MET A 116 8.48 -2.70 0.63
C MET A 116 7.00 -2.34 0.70
N ALA A 117 6.25 -2.61 -0.37
CA ALA A 117 4.83 -2.26 -0.44
C ALA A 117 3.97 -3.06 0.55
N ILE A 118 4.28 -4.35 0.79
CA ILE A 118 3.61 -5.16 1.82
C ILE A 118 3.85 -4.57 3.22
N ARG A 119 5.08 -4.17 3.54
CA ARG A 119 5.40 -3.56 4.84
C ARG A 119 4.76 -2.19 5.02
N LEU A 120 4.71 -1.37 3.97
CA LEU A 120 4.00 -0.09 4.02
C LEU A 120 2.51 -0.31 4.28
N ARG A 121 1.90 -1.26 3.56
CA ARG A 121 0.49 -1.63 3.73
C ARG A 121 0.16 -2.20 5.12
N SER A 122 1.08 -2.92 5.76
CA SER A 122 0.83 -3.41 7.12
C SER A 122 0.75 -2.31 8.18
N HIS A 123 1.13 -1.07 7.81
CA HIS A 123 1.10 0.11 8.68
C HIS A 123 0.21 1.22 8.09
N THR A 124 -0.71 0.87 7.20
CA THR A 124 -1.70 1.81 6.67
C THR A 124 -2.46 2.51 7.79
N GLY A 125 -2.64 3.83 7.65
CA GLY A 125 -3.29 4.71 8.60
C GLY A 125 -2.34 5.31 9.64
N THR A 126 -1.09 4.83 9.72
CA THR A 126 -0.06 5.33 10.65
C THR A 126 1.25 5.68 9.95
N LEU A 127 1.26 5.71 8.60
CA LEU A 127 2.46 6.04 7.84
C LEU A 127 2.84 7.52 8.02
N THR A 128 4.09 7.74 8.44
CA THR A 128 4.73 9.06 8.47
C THR A 128 5.88 9.10 7.48
N ASP A 129 6.32 10.30 7.09
CA ASP A 129 7.44 10.47 6.14
C ASP A 129 8.72 9.74 6.62
N GLY A 130 9.04 9.86 7.91
CA GLY A 130 10.15 9.14 8.53
C GLY A 130 9.99 7.62 8.46
N PHE A 131 8.77 7.11 8.61
CA PHE A 131 8.47 5.69 8.47
C PHE A 131 8.69 5.24 7.01
N VAL A 132 8.10 5.93 6.04
CA VAL A 132 8.26 5.61 4.61
C VAL A 132 9.74 5.62 4.21
N ARG A 133 10.48 6.68 4.56
CA ARG A 133 11.93 6.77 4.30
C ARG A 133 12.70 5.60 4.90
N ARG A 134 12.33 5.17 6.10
CA ARG A 134 12.98 4.03 6.77
C ARG A 134 12.79 2.72 6.00
N TYR A 135 11.61 2.47 5.43
CA TYR A 135 11.33 1.23 4.69
C TYR A 135 11.79 1.25 3.24
N LEU A 136 11.92 2.43 2.65
CA LEU A 136 12.46 2.58 1.29
C LEU A 136 13.99 2.59 1.26
N ARG A 137 14.67 2.77 2.41
CA ARG A 137 16.13 2.61 2.51
C ARG A 137 16.56 1.19 2.12
N LYS A 138 17.55 1.10 1.22
CA LYS A 138 18.19 -0.16 0.83
C LYS A 138 19.11 -0.74 1.90
N GLU A 139 19.64 0.11 2.79
CA GLU A 139 20.56 -0.35 3.83
C GLU A 139 19.81 -1.08 4.95
N PRO A 140 20.26 -2.28 5.35
CA PRO A 140 19.70 -2.94 6.52
C PRO A 140 19.85 -2.01 7.72
N ILE A 141 18.74 -1.79 8.43
CA ILE A 141 18.76 -1.04 9.69
C ILE A 141 19.76 -1.77 10.60
N LYS A 142 20.95 -1.19 10.80
CA LYS A 142 21.87 -1.67 11.82
C LYS A 142 21.09 -1.60 13.13
N LYS A 143 20.75 -2.76 13.70
CA LYS A 143 20.07 -2.85 14.98
C LYS A 143 20.93 -2.07 15.98
N LYS A 144 20.48 -0.88 16.38
CA LYS A 144 21.18 -0.11 17.40
C LYS A 144 21.02 -0.88 18.71
N CYS A 145 22.11 -1.46 19.21
CA CYS A 145 22.14 -2.02 20.55
C CYS A 145 22.23 -0.85 21.52
N TYR A 146 21.11 -0.53 22.16
CA TYR A 146 21.08 0.43 23.25
C TYR A 146 21.47 -0.29 24.53
N LYS A 147 22.61 0.07 25.11
CA LYS A 147 23.01 -0.44 26.42
C LYS A 147 22.37 0.42 27.49
N VAL A 148 21.73 -0.23 28.47
CA VAL A 148 21.23 0.47 29.66
C VAL A 148 22.43 1.05 30.43
N PRO A 149 22.49 2.37 30.66
CA PRO A 149 23.60 2.97 31.41
C PRO A 149 23.70 2.41 32.84
N GLY A 150 24.93 2.24 33.34
CA GLY A 150 25.20 1.68 34.68
C GLY A 150 24.40 2.38 35.79
N ARG A 151 24.25 3.71 35.73
CA ARG A 151 23.42 4.49 36.68
C ARG A 151 21.96 4.02 36.78
N ILE A 152 21.38 3.53 35.68
CA ILE A 152 20.00 3.03 35.65
C ILE A 152 19.98 1.61 36.21
N ILE A 153 20.98 0.80 35.87
CA ILE A 153 21.14 -0.56 36.41
C ILE A 153 21.27 -0.50 37.93
N GLU A 154 22.17 0.34 38.45
CA GLU A 154 22.38 0.50 39.89
C GLU A 154 21.14 1.02 40.62
N LYS A 155 20.34 1.89 39.98
CA LYS A 155 19.18 2.50 40.63
C LYS A 155 17.92 1.62 40.59
N TYR A 156 17.70 0.87 39.51
CA TYR A 156 16.43 0.19 39.26
C TYR A 156 16.56 -1.33 39.08
N PHE A 157 17.76 -1.83 38.77
CA PHE A 157 17.98 -3.23 38.37
C PHE A 157 19.15 -3.88 39.14
N GLN A 158 19.49 -3.37 40.33
CA GLN A 158 20.63 -3.84 41.10
C GLN A 158 20.43 -5.31 41.49
N GLY A 159 21.40 -6.17 41.13
CA GLY A 159 21.37 -7.60 41.46
C GLY A 159 20.37 -8.44 40.63
N MET A 160 19.68 -7.85 39.65
CA MET A 160 18.80 -8.56 38.74
C MET A 160 19.58 -9.20 37.59
N ASP A 161 19.12 -10.36 37.12
CA ASP A 161 19.70 -10.98 35.94
C ASP A 161 19.21 -10.28 34.64
N PRO A 162 19.99 -10.36 33.54
CA PRO A 162 19.65 -9.67 32.30
C PRO A 162 18.25 -9.99 31.73
N ASN A 163 17.76 -11.23 31.86
CA ASN A 163 16.45 -11.60 31.31
C ASN A 163 15.31 -10.98 32.13
N GLN A 164 15.50 -10.85 33.45
CA GLN A 164 14.55 -10.12 34.31
C GLN A 164 14.49 -8.64 33.95
N VAL A 165 15.64 -8.02 33.68
CA VAL A 165 15.70 -6.62 33.23
C VAL A 165 14.96 -6.46 31.90
N ASP A 166 15.19 -7.35 30.93
CA ASP A 166 14.52 -7.32 29.63
C ASP A 166 12.99 -7.41 29.78
N ASN A 167 12.50 -8.35 30.59
CA ASN A 167 11.06 -8.50 30.87
C ASN A 167 10.44 -7.26 31.52
N ILE A 168 11.14 -6.64 32.47
CA ILE A 168 10.65 -5.42 33.13
C ILE A 168 10.59 -4.25 32.15
N VAL A 169 11.62 -4.11 31.29
CA VAL A 169 11.65 -3.08 30.26
C VAL A 169 10.49 -3.28 29.27
N GLU A 170 10.22 -4.51 28.83
CA GLU A 170 9.09 -4.83 27.96
C GLU A 170 7.75 -4.45 28.61
N GLN A 171 7.51 -4.85 29.85
CA GLN A 171 6.29 -4.52 30.59
C GLN A 171 6.14 -3.01 30.82
N ALA A 172 7.23 -2.30 31.11
CA ALA A 172 7.21 -0.86 31.29
C ALA A 172 6.86 -0.13 29.99
N LEU A 173 7.42 -0.57 28.86
CA LEU A 173 7.11 -0.03 27.53
C LEU A 173 5.66 -0.35 27.14
N GLU A 174 5.18 -1.57 27.36
CA GLU A 174 3.78 -1.91 27.14
C GLU A 174 2.84 -1.04 27.97
N ALA A 175 3.14 -0.85 29.26
CA ALA A 175 2.34 -0.01 30.14
C ALA A 175 2.38 1.47 29.71
N TRP A 176 3.53 1.94 29.23
CA TRP A 176 3.70 3.29 28.69
C TRP A 176 2.82 3.50 27.45
N PHE A 177 2.93 2.63 26.44
CA PHE A 177 2.15 2.73 25.20
C PHE A 177 0.65 2.47 25.43
N ARG A 178 0.29 1.65 26.43
CA ARG A 178 -1.11 1.43 26.83
C ARG A 178 -1.73 2.66 27.52
N LYS A 179 -0.92 3.52 28.13
CA LYS A 179 -1.36 4.74 28.82
C LYS A 179 -1.40 5.99 27.92
N GLY A 180 -0.77 5.97 26.74
CA GLY A 180 -0.69 7.13 25.87
C GLY A 180 -0.59 6.79 24.39
N ALA A 181 -1.72 6.85 23.70
CA ALA A 181 -1.75 7.42 22.34
C ALA A 181 -1.54 8.93 22.48
N ALA A 182 -0.29 9.38 22.57
CA ALA A 182 0.06 10.80 22.52
C ALA A 182 1.54 10.95 22.10
N ASP A 183 1.73 11.46 20.88
CA ASP A 183 2.94 12.04 20.30
C ASP A 183 4.31 11.49 20.75
N VAL A 184 4.86 10.56 19.95
CA VAL A 184 6.30 10.47 19.68
C VAL A 184 6.51 10.13 18.21
#